data_AF-A0A537H1J2-F1
#
_entry.id   AF-A0A537H1J2-F1
#
_cell.length_a   1.000
_cell.length_b   1.000
_cell.length_c   1.000
_cell.angle_alpha   90.00
_cell.angle_beta   90.00
_cell.angle_gamma   90.00
#
_symmetry.space_group_name_H-M   'P 1'
#
loop_
_entity.id
_entity.type
_entity.pdbx_description
1 polymer ?
#
loop_
_entity_poly.entity_id
_entity_poly.type
_entity_poly.pdbx_seq_one_letter_code
_entity_poly.pdbx_strand_id
1 'polypeptide(L)'
;MSDDIGDIRKELREEFKSLKNEIRRQVSQALEKPGNGTIRVDLNKDDMAQTEPSFVVVKDLVKQIRENVKSSLATRGEIAVDELVDSMPETTAADLLKSLANTDRLKMVKVLYTSKKTFSDFKTITGLEAASVNNHLKSLLNMGLVSHSDEGGYELTTRGRILVRTLALMSEALGGEHVD
;
A
#
# COMPACT_ATOMS: atom_id res chain seq x y z
N MET A 1 -56.74 -8.73 20.17
CA MET A 1 -55.36 -8.27 20.47
C MET A 1 -54.28 -9.02 19.69
N SER A 2 -54.59 -10.01 18.84
CA SER A 2 -53.58 -10.74 18.04
C SER A 2 -53.42 -10.21 16.60
N ASP A 3 -54.41 -9.48 16.06
CA ASP A 3 -54.35 -8.96 14.68
C ASP A 3 -53.50 -7.68 14.56
N ASP A 4 -53.50 -6.79 15.55
CA ASP A 4 -52.74 -5.52 15.50
C ASP A 4 -51.22 -5.72 15.37
N ILE A 5 -50.67 -6.77 16.01
CA ILE A 5 -49.23 -7.05 15.96
C ILE A 5 -48.82 -7.57 14.57
N GLY A 6 -49.72 -8.27 13.88
CA GLY A 6 -49.50 -8.77 12.53
C GLY A 6 -49.44 -7.64 11.50
N ASP A 7 -50.36 -6.69 11.61
CA ASP A 7 -50.41 -5.52 10.72
C ASP A 7 -49.24 -4.57 10.97
N ILE A 8 -48.87 -4.30 12.23
CA ILE A 8 -47.68 -3.51 12.56
C ILE A 8 -46.41 -4.14 11.97
N ARG A 9 -46.24 -5.46 12.08
CA ARG A 9 -45.07 -6.15 11.50
C ARG A 9 -45.01 -6.09 9.98
N LYS A 10 -46.17 -6.06 9.32
CA LYS A 10 -46.28 -6.00 7.86
C LYS A 10 -45.98 -4.58 7.38
N GLU A 11 -46.53 -3.58 8.06
CA GLU A 11 -46.27 -2.15 7.80
C GLU A 11 -44.78 -1.83 7.97
N LEU A 12 -44.18 -2.26 9.10
CA LEU A 12 -42.74 -2.08 9.36
C LEU A 12 -41.87 -2.73 8.27
N ARG A 13 -42.30 -3.87 7.73
CA ARG A 13 -41.56 -4.62 6.71
C ARG A 13 -41.63 -3.93 5.35
N GLU A 14 -42.76 -3.30 5.01
CA GLU A 14 -42.89 -2.51 3.79
C GLU A 14 -42.14 -1.17 3.91
N GLU A 15 -42.14 -0.52 5.07
CA GLU A 15 -41.30 0.65 5.33
C GLU A 15 -39.80 0.33 5.24
N PHE A 16 -39.35 -0.79 5.81
CA PHE A 16 -37.96 -1.23 5.68
C PHE A 16 -37.56 -1.51 4.24
N LYS A 17 -38.50 -2.05 3.45
CA LYS A 17 -38.28 -2.37 2.04
C LYS A 17 -38.21 -1.10 1.20
N SER A 18 -39.05 -0.10 1.48
CA SER A 18 -38.99 1.20 0.82
C SER A 18 -37.69 1.95 1.17
N LEU A 19 -37.29 1.94 2.44
CA LEU A 19 -36.04 2.55 2.91
C LEU A 19 -34.81 1.88 2.28
N LYS A 20 -34.80 0.54 2.19
CA LYS A 20 -33.71 -0.20 1.53
C LYS A 20 -33.59 0.16 0.05
N ASN A 21 -34.71 0.32 -0.64
CA ASN A 21 -34.72 0.70 -2.05
C ASN A 21 -34.25 2.15 -2.24
N GLU A 22 -34.63 3.05 -1.34
CA GLU A 22 -34.22 4.44 -1.37
C GLU A 22 -32.71 4.61 -1.09
N ILE A 23 -32.17 3.90 -0.08
CA ILE A 23 -30.72 3.86 0.17
C ILE A 23 -29.97 3.31 -1.04
N ARG A 24 -30.47 2.23 -1.66
CA ARG A 24 -29.85 1.65 -2.86
C ARG A 24 -29.81 2.66 -4.00
N ARG A 25 -30.89 3.41 -4.20
CA ARG A 25 -30.99 4.47 -5.20
C ARG A 25 -29.99 5.60 -4.93
N GLN A 26 -29.91 6.08 -3.69
CA GLN A 26 -28.98 7.15 -3.31
C GLN A 26 -27.51 6.72 -3.41
N VAL A 27 -27.19 5.48 -3.05
CA VAL A 27 -25.83 4.91 -3.18
C VAL A 27 -25.45 4.76 -4.66
N SER A 28 -26.34 4.24 -5.51
CA SER A 28 -26.08 4.16 -6.95
C SER A 28 -25.86 5.54 -7.58
N GLN A 29 -26.63 6.57 -7.18
CA GLN A 29 -26.45 7.94 -7.64
C GLN A 29 -25.14 8.58 -7.13
N ALA A 30 -24.65 8.18 -5.96
CA ALA A 30 -23.38 8.63 -5.41
C ALA A 30 -22.17 7.97 -6.09
N LEU A 31 -22.31 6.73 -6.59
CA LEU A 31 -21.25 5.99 -7.29
C LEU A 31 -21.05 6.44 -8.75
N GLU A 32 -22.03 7.08 -9.38
CA GLU A 32 -21.91 7.63 -10.74
C GLU A 32 -21.15 8.97 -10.81
N LYS A 33 -20.88 9.62 -9.67
CA LYS A 33 -20.01 10.81 -9.61
C LYS A 33 -18.60 10.42 -9.16
N PRO A 34 -17.54 10.69 -9.94
CA PRO A 34 -16.18 10.32 -9.59
C PRO A 34 -15.67 11.26 -8.49
N GLY A 35 -15.85 10.85 -7.24
CA GLY A 35 -15.28 11.50 -6.06
C GLY A 35 -15.36 10.55 -4.87
N ASN A 36 -14.29 10.47 -4.07
CA ASN A 36 -14.21 9.66 -2.85
C ASN A 36 -15.31 10.05 -1.84
N GLY A 37 -16.50 9.44 -1.97
CA GLY A 37 -17.59 9.59 -1.02
C GLY A 37 -17.37 8.69 0.20
N THR A 38 -17.17 9.29 1.37
CA THR A 38 -17.23 8.57 2.66
C THR A 38 -18.65 8.71 3.22
N ILE A 39 -19.34 7.58 3.41
CA ILE A 39 -20.62 7.56 4.11
C ILE A 39 -20.33 7.54 5.61
N ARG A 40 -20.66 8.63 6.30
CA ARG A 40 -20.61 8.71 7.76
C ARG A 40 -22.01 8.42 8.31
N VAL A 41 -22.14 7.34 9.07
CA VAL A 41 -23.36 7.02 9.82
C VAL A 41 -23.05 7.31 11.28
N ASP A 42 -23.70 8.31 11.84
CA ASP A 42 -23.57 8.65 13.26
C ASP A 42 -24.53 7.75 14.04
N LEU A 43 -23.97 6.84 14.84
CA LEU A 43 -24.75 5.93 15.66
C LEU A 43 -24.64 6.39 17.12
N ASN A 44 -25.78 6.84 17.65
CA ASN A 44 -25.87 7.29 19.03
C ASN A 44 -25.68 6.10 19.99
N LYS A 45 -24.79 6.24 20.96
CA LYS A 45 -24.34 5.12 21.81
C LYS A 45 -25.44 4.52 22.69
N ASP A 46 -26.51 5.27 22.92
CA ASP A 46 -27.60 4.86 23.81
C ASP A 46 -28.64 3.94 23.13
N ASP A 47 -28.68 3.92 21.79
CA ASP A 47 -29.60 3.04 21.02
C ASP A 47 -29.07 1.60 20.88
N MET A 48 -27.83 1.33 21.31
CA MET A 48 -27.16 0.03 21.18
C MET A 48 -27.53 -0.98 22.28
N ALA A 49 -28.18 -0.55 23.36
CA ALA A 49 -28.34 -1.38 24.56
C ALA A 49 -29.54 -2.34 24.53
N GLN A 50 -30.42 -2.29 23.52
CA GLN A 50 -31.72 -2.98 23.55
C GLN A 50 -32.18 -3.61 22.22
N THR A 51 -31.27 -4.09 21.34
CA THR A 51 -31.69 -4.81 20.12
C THR A 51 -31.06 -6.19 19.94
N GLU A 52 -31.94 -7.10 19.54
CA GLU A 52 -31.86 -8.54 19.23
C GLU A 52 -30.72 -8.99 18.25
N PRO A 53 -30.53 -10.31 17.99
CA PRO A 53 -29.34 -10.96 17.37
C PRO A 53 -28.76 -10.42 16.04
N SER A 54 -29.29 -9.34 15.48
CA SER A 54 -28.88 -8.73 14.21
C SER A 54 -27.53 -8.01 14.25
N PHE A 55 -27.04 -7.56 15.41
CA PHE A 55 -25.75 -6.82 15.49
C PHE A 55 -24.51 -7.72 15.38
N VAL A 56 -24.58 -8.98 15.86
CA VAL A 56 -23.51 -9.99 15.68
C VAL A 56 -23.33 -10.30 14.19
N VAL A 57 -24.44 -10.45 13.47
CA VAL A 57 -24.46 -10.74 12.04
C VAL A 57 -23.82 -9.61 11.23
N VAL A 58 -24.06 -8.33 11.60
CA VAL A 58 -23.44 -7.18 10.92
C VAL A 58 -21.93 -7.11 11.18
N LYS A 59 -21.48 -7.35 12.41
CA LYS A 59 -20.04 -7.38 12.72
C LYS A 59 -19.32 -8.52 11.98
N ASP A 60 -19.95 -9.69 11.92
CA ASP A 60 -19.42 -10.84 11.19
C ASP A 60 -19.42 -10.60 9.69
N LEU A 61 -20.48 -10.00 9.12
CA LEU A 61 -20.51 -9.57 7.73
C LEU A 61 -19.42 -8.56 7.39
N VAL A 62 -19.21 -7.55 8.23
CA VAL A 62 -18.15 -6.55 8.02
C VAL A 62 -16.77 -7.21 8.11
N LYS A 63 -16.58 -8.14 9.04
CA LYS A 63 -15.34 -8.92 9.15
C LYS A 63 -15.12 -9.79 7.91
N GLN A 64 -16.16 -10.47 7.43
CA GLN A 64 -16.11 -11.33 6.26
C GLN A 64 -15.88 -10.54 4.97
N ILE A 65 -16.51 -9.36 4.81
CA ILE A 65 -16.25 -8.45 3.69
C ILE A 65 -14.79 -7.96 3.74
N ARG A 66 -14.28 -7.59 4.91
CA ARG A 66 -12.88 -7.17 5.07
C ARG A 66 -11.92 -8.30 4.70
N GLU A 67 -12.18 -9.51 5.16
CA GLU A 67 -11.35 -10.69 4.85
C GLU A 67 -11.43 -11.06 3.38
N ASN A 68 -12.61 -11.01 2.77
CA ASN A 68 -12.82 -11.28 1.35
C ASN A 68 -12.21 -10.20 0.43
N VAL A 69 -12.26 -8.93 0.83
CA VAL A 69 -11.57 -7.85 0.10
C VAL A 69 -10.07 -7.99 0.27
N LYS A 70 -9.58 -8.30 1.47
CA LYS A 70 -8.15 -8.52 1.72
C LYS A 70 -7.64 -9.73 0.96
N SER A 71 -8.37 -10.85 0.96
CA SER A 71 -8.01 -12.05 0.22
C SER A 71 -8.15 -11.83 -1.28
N SER A 72 -9.19 -11.17 -1.76
CA SER A 72 -9.32 -10.84 -3.19
C SER A 72 -8.23 -9.89 -3.69
N LEU A 73 -7.83 -8.90 -2.88
CA LEU A 73 -6.68 -8.04 -3.21
C LEU A 73 -5.36 -8.78 -3.10
N ALA A 74 -5.22 -9.72 -2.14
CA ALA A 74 -4.05 -10.58 -2.04
C ALA A 74 -3.96 -11.52 -3.25
N THR A 75 -5.04 -12.21 -3.63
CA THR A 75 -5.10 -13.11 -4.79
C THR A 75 -4.97 -12.35 -6.11
N ARG A 76 -5.58 -11.16 -6.26
CA ARG A 76 -5.36 -10.31 -7.45
C ARG A 76 -3.94 -9.74 -7.47
N GLY A 77 -3.36 -9.50 -6.30
CA GLY A 77 -1.96 -9.12 -6.14
C GLY A 77 -1.02 -10.26 -6.50
N GLU A 78 -1.30 -11.49 -6.05
CA GLU A 78 -0.56 -12.71 -6.34
C GLU A 78 -0.61 -13.04 -7.83
N ILE A 79 -1.80 -13.05 -8.45
CA ILE A 79 -1.95 -13.25 -9.91
C ILE A 79 -1.16 -12.19 -10.69
N ALA A 80 -1.23 -10.92 -10.27
CA ALA A 80 -0.46 -9.85 -10.90
C ALA A 80 1.05 -9.99 -10.66
N VAL A 81 1.48 -10.54 -9.52
CA VAL A 81 2.89 -10.79 -9.21
C VAL A 81 3.41 -11.98 -10.02
N ASP A 82 2.64 -13.06 -10.15
CA ASP A 82 3.00 -14.23 -10.96
C ASP A 82 3.20 -13.82 -12.43
N GLU A 83 2.28 -13.03 -13.00
CA GLU A 83 2.44 -12.46 -14.35
C GLU A 83 3.66 -11.54 -14.47
N LEU A 84 3.97 -10.75 -13.43
CA LEU A 84 5.17 -9.92 -13.40
C LEU A 84 6.46 -10.76 -13.32
N VAL A 85 6.44 -11.88 -12.59
CA VAL A 85 7.55 -12.82 -12.50
C VAL A 85 7.79 -13.48 -13.85
N ASP A 86 6.73 -13.99 -14.49
CA ASP A 86 6.81 -14.66 -15.79
C ASP A 86 7.25 -13.72 -16.92
N SER A 87 6.91 -12.43 -16.83
CA SER A 87 7.27 -11.41 -17.82
C SER A 87 8.53 -10.60 -17.46
N MET A 88 9.18 -10.90 -16.34
CA MET A 88 10.34 -10.15 -15.86
C MET A 88 11.56 -10.37 -16.78
N PRO A 89 12.15 -9.32 -17.38
CA PRO A 89 13.37 -9.47 -18.15
C PRO A 89 14.56 -9.72 -17.21
N GLU A 90 15.17 -10.89 -17.30
CA GLU A 90 16.23 -11.34 -16.37
C GLU A 90 17.47 -10.46 -16.42
N THR A 91 17.81 -9.95 -17.61
CA THR A 91 18.93 -9.02 -17.79
C THR A 91 18.70 -7.71 -17.03
N THR A 92 17.48 -7.18 -17.09
CA THR A 92 17.10 -5.96 -16.37
C THR A 92 17.08 -6.20 -14.86
N ALA A 93 16.55 -7.35 -14.42
CA ALA A 93 16.56 -7.73 -13.01
C ALA A 93 17.99 -7.91 -12.47
N ALA A 94 18.85 -8.59 -13.21
CA ALA A 94 20.24 -8.80 -12.85
C ALA A 94 21.02 -7.48 -12.78
N ASP A 95 20.80 -6.57 -13.73
CA ASP A 95 21.46 -5.26 -13.74
C ASP A 95 20.99 -4.37 -12.57
N LEU A 96 19.70 -4.44 -12.21
CA LEU A 96 19.17 -3.81 -11.01
C LEU A 96 19.82 -4.37 -9.74
N LEU A 97 19.94 -5.69 -9.61
CA LEU A 97 20.62 -6.30 -8.47
C LEU A 97 22.09 -5.88 -8.43
N LYS A 98 22.82 -5.96 -9.55
CA LYS A 98 24.21 -5.50 -9.66
C LYS A 98 24.38 -4.03 -9.35
N SER A 99 23.38 -3.19 -9.58
CA SER A 99 23.43 -1.75 -9.27
C SER A 99 23.53 -1.46 -7.77
N LEU A 100 23.03 -2.38 -6.93
CA LEU A 100 23.02 -2.24 -5.47
C LEU A 100 23.81 -3.33 -4.74
N ALA A 101 24.29 -4.37 -5.42
CA ALA A 101 25.13 -5.44 -4.87
C ALA A 101 26.56 -4.97 -4.51
N ASN A 102 26.67 -3.86 -3.77
CA ASN A 102 27.89 -3.35 -3.18
C ASN A 102 27.52 -2.54 -1.94
N THR A 103 28.20 -2.81 -0.83
CA THR A 103 27.91 -2.22 0.48
C THR A 103 28.01 -0.70 0.50
N ASP A 104 28.94 -0.10 -0.25
CA ASP A 104 29.10 1.35 -0.27
C ASP A 104 28.02 2.03 -1.10
N ARG A 105 27.59 1.44 -2.22
CA ARG A 105 26.38 1.92 -2.93
C ARG A 105 25.15 1.84 -2.05
N LEU A 106 24.99 0.76 -1.27
CA LEU A 106 23.88 0.65 -0.31
C LEU A 106 23.92 1.73 0.75
N LYS A 107 25.10 2.03 1.32
CA LYS A 107 25.27 3.17 2.24
C LYS A 107 24.88 4.49 1.55
N MET A 108 25.35 4.71 0.33
CA MET A 108 25.07 5.93 -0.44
C MET A 108 23.56 6.13 -0.69
N VAL A 109 22.85 5.11 -1.17
CA VAL A 109 21.40 5.22 -1.40
C VAL A 109 20.63 5.34 -0.09
N LYS A 110 21.09 4.71 1.00
CA LYS A 110 20.47 4.84 2.33
C LYS A 110 20.57 6.26 2.87
N VAL A 111 21.70 6.96 2.70
CA VAL A 111 21.81 8.36 3.13
C VAL A 111 21.02 9.32 2.23
N LEU A 112 20.93 9.03 0.93
CA LEU A 112 20.09 9.78 -0.01
C LEU A 112 18.59 9.61 0.25
N TYR A 113 18.18 8.48 0.84
CA TYR A 113 16.80 8.23 1.19
C TYR A 113 16.25 9.27 2.18
N THR A 114 17.10 9.73 3.11
CA THR A 114 16.75 10.75 4.11
C THR A 114 16.87 12.18 3.59
N SER A 115 17.93 12.48 2.83
CA SER A 115 18.16 13.84 2.31
C SER A 115 19.21 13.85 1.20
N LYS A 116 19.17 14.88 0.36
CA LYS A 116 20.18 15.14 -0.68
C LYS A 116 21.61 15.16 -0.13
N LYS A 117 22.58 14.74 -0.95
CA LYS A 117 24.01 14.69 -0.60
C LYS A 117 24.88 15.20 -1.73
N THR A 118 25.95 15.89 -1.39
CA THR A 118 26.99 16.31 -2.32
C THR A 118 28.00 15.21 -2.56
N PHE A 119 28.87 15.38 -3.56
CA PHE A 119 30.00 14.49 -3.79
C PHE A 119 30.94 14.41 -2.56
N SER A 120 31.19 15.56 -1.92
CA SER A 120 32.03 15.65 -0.72
C SER A 120 31.42 14.90 0.46
N ASP A 121 30.09 14.95 0.63
CA ASP A 121 29.41 14.17 1.67
C ASP A 121 29.65 12.67 1.48
N PHE A 122 29.61 12.18 0.24
CA PHE A 122 29.85 10.76 -0.02
C PHE A 122 31.29 10.34 0.26
N LYS A 123 32.28 11.19 -0.04
CA LYS A 123 33.67 10.91 0.37
C LYS A 123 33.77 10.76 1.89
N THR A 124 33.15 11.67 2.64
CA THR A 124 33.17 11.65 4.10
C THR A 124 32.43 10.44 4.68
N ILE A 125 31.24 10.12 4.17
CA ILE A 125 30.38 9.04 4.69
C ILE A 125 30.95 7.67 4.37
N THR A 126 31.51 7.49 3.17
CA THR A 126 31.99 6.18 2.71
C THR A 126 33.48 5.97 3.02
N GLY A 127 34.25 7.03 3.27
CA GLY A 127 35.70 6.96 3.43
C GLY A 127 36.44 6.61 2.13
N LEU A 128 35.75 6.66 0.98
CA LEU A 128 36.30 6.24 -0.30
C LEU A 128 37.04 7.36 -1.02
N GLU A 129 38.01 6.95 -1.83
CA GLU A 129 38.70 7.82 -2.78
C GLU A 129 37.74 8.38 -3.84
N ALA A 130 38.08 9.55 -4.37
CA ALA A 130 37.23 10.28 -5.31
C ALA A 130 36.88 9.44 -6.55
N ALA A 131 37.82 8.65 -7.08
CA ALA A 131 37.57 7.77 -8.22
C ALA A 131 36.50 6.71 -7.91
N SER A 132 36.56 6.10 -6.72
CA SER A 132 35.59 5.10 -6.28
C SER A 132 34.20 5.70 -6.08
N VAL A 133 34.09 6.86 -5.43
CA VAL A 133 32.82 7.59 -5.29
C VAL A 133 32.23 7.94 -6.65
N ASN A 134 33.06 8.40 -7.59
CA ASN A 134 32.62 8.72 -8.96
C ASN A 134 32.07 7.48 -9.68
N ASN A 135 32.74 6.34 -9.55
CA ASN A 135 32.31 5.08 -10.16
C ASN A 135 30.96 4.61 -9.59
N HIS A 136 30.77 4.69 -8.27
CA HIS A 136 29.50 4.35 -7.65
C HIS A 136 28.37 5.29 -8.07
N LEU A 137 28.60 6.61 -8.06
CA LEU A 137 27.61 7.59 -8.51
C LEU A 137 27.24 7.40 -9.98
N LYS A 138 28.22 7.19 -10.87
CA LYS A 138 27.97 6.89 -12.28
C LYS A 138 27.10 5.65 -12.43
N SER A 139 27.37 4.58 -11.69
CA SER A 139 26.54 3.37 -11.73
C SER A 139 25.11 3.65 -11.29
N LEU A 140 24.91 4.41 -10.21
CA LEU A 140 23.58 4.74 -9.69
C LEU A 140 22.81 5.69 -10.62
N LEU A 141 23.50 6.65 -11.25
CA LEU A 141 22.94 7.57 -12.25
C LEU A 141 22.54 6.82 -13.53
N ASN A 142 23.42 5.97 -14.05
CA ASN A 142 23.17 5.21 -15.28
C ASN A 142 21.96 4.27 -15.13
N MET A 143 21.72 3.77 -13.91
CA MET A 143 20.56 2.92 -13.60
C MET A 143 19.29 3.73 -13.27
N GLY A 144 19.38 5.06 -13.24
CA GLY A 144 18.27 5.96 -12.94
C GLY A 144 17.77 5.86 -11.49
N LEU A 145 18.61 5.39 -10.57
CA LEU A 145 18.28 5.31 -9.14
C LEU A 145 18.55 6.63 -8.42
N VAL A 146 19.51 7.40 -8.93
CA VAL A 146 19.93 8.70 -8.44
C VAL A 146 19.81 9.71 -9.57
N SER A 147 19.49 10.95 -9.24
CA SER A 147 19.53 12.11 -10.13
C SER A 147 20.35 13.24 -9.53
N HIS A 148 20.74 14.20 -10.37
CA HIS A 148 21.23 15.49 -9.89
C HIS A 148 20.05 16.33 -9.40
N SER A 149 20.21 16.97 -8.24
CA SER A 149 19.22 17.92 -7.73
C SER A 149 19.46 19.31 -8.32
N ASP A 150 18.39 20.05 -8.61
CA ASP A 150 18.46 21.43 -9.11
C ASP A 150 19.19 22.38 -8.14
N GLU A 151 19.13 22.08 -6.84
CA GLU A 151 19.81 22.83 -5.77
C GLU A 151 21.25 22.35 -5.53
N GLY A 152 21.76 21.46 -6.37
CA GLY A 152 23.09 20.87 -6.28
C GLY A 152 23.14 19.58 -5.45
N GLY A 153 24.09 18.73 -5.84
CA GLY A 153 24.26 17.39 -5.26
C GLY A 153 23.39 16.34 -5.95
N TYR A 154 23.10 15.29 -5.19
CA TYR A 154 22.45 14.08 -5.64
C TYR A 154 21.23 13.78 -4.77
N GLU A 155 20.21 13.19 -5.37
CA GLU A 155 18.99 12.75 -4.69
C GLU A 155 18.49 11.41 -5.27
N LEU A 156 17.68 10.68 -4.50
CA LEU A 156 17.02 9.48 -5.03
C LEU A 156 15.87 9.87 -5.95
N THR A 157 15.81 9.20 -7.10
CA THR A 157 14.61 9.19 -7.95
C THR A 157 13.49 8.41 -7.28
N THR A 158 12.25 8.53 -7.79
CA THR A 158 11.12 7.70 -7.36
C THR A 158 11.44 6.21 -7.46
N ARG A 159 12.09 5.78 -8.55
CA ARG A 159 12.52 4.39 -8.74
C ARG A 159 13.56 3.96 -7.71
N GLY A 160 14.55 4.82 -7.44
CA GLY A 160 15.55 4.58 -6.39
C GLY A 160 14.92 4.39 -5.01
N ARG A 161 13.93 5.23 -4.65
CA ARG A 161 13.20 5.11 -3.37
C ARG A 161 12.43 3.80 -3.27
N ILE A 162 11.73 3.39 -4.33
CA ILE A 162 10.99 2.12 -4.36
C ILE A 162 11.96 0.96 -4.14
N LEU A 163 13.06 0.91 -4.91
CA LEU A 163 14.02 -0.19 -4.84
C LEU A 163 14.67 -0.30 -3.45
N VAL A 164 15.07 0.82 -2.84
CA VAL A 164 15.66 0.83 -1.49
C VAL A 164 14.65 0.35 -0.44
N ARG A 165 13.38 0.74 -0.55
CA ARG A 165 12.31 0.25 0.35
C ARG A 165 12.10 -1.24 0.19
N THR A 166 11.99 -1.73 -1.04
CA THR A 166 11.82 -3.15 -1.33
C THR A 166 12.98 -3.95 -0.75
N LEU A 167 14.22 -3.49 -0.95
CA LEU A 167 15.40 -4.16 -0.41
C LEU A 167 15.41 -4.17 1.13
N ALA A 168 14.98 -3.10 1.79
CA ALA A 168 14.85 -3.07 3.26
C ALA A 168 13.83 -4.10 3.75
N LEU A 169 12.68 -4.23 3.07
CA LEU A 169 11.67 -5.23 3.38
C LEU A 169 12.18 -6.65 3.14
N MET A 170 12.90 -6.88 2.04
CA MET A 170 13.54 -8.18 1.75
C MET A 170 14.59 -8.52 2.81
N SER A 171 15.41 -7.54 3.21
CA SER A 171 16.42 -7.73 4.27
C SER A 171 15.78 -8.08 5.62
N GLU A 172 14.62 -7.51 5.95
CA GLU A 172 13.90 -7.84 7.18
C GLU A 172 13.26 -9.23 7.08
N ALA A 173 12.61 -9.54 5.95
CA ALA A 173 11.90 -10.79 5.73
C ALA A 173 12.83 -12.00 5.60
N LEU A 174 14.01 -11.82 5.01
CA LEU A 174 14.98 -12.88 4.73
C LEU A 174 16.15 -12.89 5.71
N GLY A 175 16.46 -11.77 6.36
CA GLY A 175 17.60 -11.62 7.26
C GLY A 175 17.36 -12.13 8.69
N GLY A 176 16.17 -12.66 8.99
CA GLY A 176 15.82 -13.28 10.27
C GLY A 176 16.38 -14.69 10.48
N GLU A 177 16.85 -15.36 9.42
CA GLU A 177 17.50 -16.66 9.53
C GLU A 177 18.92 -16.54 8.95
N HIS A 178 19.92 -16.52 9.83
CA HIS A 178 21.25 -16.96 9.43
C HIS A 178 21.11 -18.45 9.09
N VAL A 179 21.08 -18.76 7.80
CA VAL A 179 21.30 -20.12 7.33
C VAL A 179 22.81 -20.37 7.45
N ASP A 180 23.20 -21.02 8.54
CA ASP A 180 24.52 -21.64 8.71
C ASP A 180 24.72 -22.81 7.71
#